data_AF-F3YA92-F1
#
_entry.id   AF-F3YA92-F1
#
_cell.length_a   1.000
_cell.length_b   1.000
_cell.length_c   1.000
_cell.angle_alpha   90.00
_cell.angle_beta   90.00
_cell.angle_gamma   90.00
#
_symmetry.space_group_name_H-M   'P 1'
#
loop_
_entity.id
_entity.type
_entity.pdbx_description
1 polymer ?
#
loop_
_entity_poly.entity_id
_entity_poly.type
_entity_poly.pdbx_seq_one_letter_code
_entity_poly.pdbx_strand_id
1 'polypeptide(L)'
;MFVTKLLKLYPNGILSKKQATTTTYLSLPIDDGYFIIEKAQLTTEEQKLLETFFLQENPANLQLRHNWYNYLFRHLPLSKDEGVFRILQFHLEKTDHLQKSEWEIAIRTMFPTVTDLFFLNETDGLIIEPFKKNHYSLKELEDIFLTLDMDFNLKTLVFVGSFFPTTMNFPLLFKEEQQFFQRRNY
;
A
#
# COMPACT_ATOMS: atom_id res chain seq x y z
N MET A 1 12.63 -19.66 -8.97
CA MET A 1 11.95 -20.99 -8.89
C MET A 1 10.43 -20.91 -9.07
N PHE A 2 9.81 -19.76 -8.83
CA PHE A 2 8.36 -19.56 -8.98
C PHE A 2 7.93 -19.36 -10.45
N VAL A 3 8.63 -18.51 -11.21
CA VAL A 3 8.36 -18.26 -12.65
C VAL A 3 8.36 -19.55 -13.48
N THR A 4 9.27 -20.48 -13.17
CA THR A 4 9.35 -21.79 -13.83
C THR A 4 8.13 -22.68 -13.55
N LYS A 5 7.44 -22.51 -12.41
CA LYS A 5 6.16 -23.18 -12.14
C LYS A 5 5.03 -22.51 -12.90
N LEU A 6 5.05 -21.17 -13.01
CA LEU A 6 4.08 -20.41 -13.80
C LEU A 6 4.08 -20.80 -15.28
N LEU A 7 5.27 -20.90 -15.88
CA LEU A 7 5.42 -21.36 -17.26
C LEU A 7 4.94 -22.81 -17.47
N LYS A 8 4.95 -23.65 -16.44
CA LYS A 8 4.39 -25.01 -16.53
C LYS A 8 2.86 -25.01 -16.50
N LEU A 9 2.26 -24.12 -15.70
CA LEU A 9 0.81 -23.99 -15.58
C LEU A 9 0.20 -23.24 -16.76
N TYR A 10 0.91 -22.23 -17.26
CA TYR A 10 0.50 -21.37 -18.38
C TYR A 10 1.59 -21.35 -19.46
N PRO A 11 1.70 -22.41 -20.30
CA PRO A 11 2.79 -22.56 -21.26
C PRO A 11 2.88 -21.47 -22.33
N ASN A 12 1.75 -20.82 -22.61
CA ASN A 12 1.65 -19.72 -23.58
C ASN A 12 1.99 -18.35 -22.97
N GLY A 13 2.32 -18.30 -21.68
CA GLY A 13 2.68 -17.06 -21.01
C GLY A 13 4.05 -16.54 -21.48
N ILE A 14 4.17 -15.23 -21.57
CA ILE A 14 5.33 -14.54 -22.13
C ILE A 14 6.04 -13.75 -21.04
N LEU A 15 7.35 -13.92 -20.93
CA LEU A 15 8.18 -13.06 -20.08
C LEU A 15 8.56 -11.78 -20.82
N SER A 16 8.30 -10.63 -20.21
CA SER A 16 8.57 -9.33 -20.78
C SER A 16 9.10 -8.35 -19.74
N LYS A 17 10.01 -7.47 -20.15
CA LYS A 17 10.48 -6.35 -19.30
C LYS A 17 9.44 -5.24 -19.13
N LYS A 18 8.38 -5.25 -19.96
CA LYS A 18 7.32 -4.24 -19.98
C LYS A 18 5.96 -4.91 -19.92
N GLN A 19 5.00 -4.28 -19.25
CA GLN A 19 3.61 -4.71 -19.24
C GLN A 19 3.00 -4.71 -20.65
N ALA A 20 1.98 -5.55 -20.88
CA ALA A 20 1.20 -5.49 -22.11
C ALA A 20 0.50 -4.14 -22.23
N THR A 21 0.42 -3.63 -23.47
CA THR A 21 -0.24 -2.34 -23.77
C THR A 21 -1.73 -2.49 -24.04
N THR A 22 -2.24 -3.72 -24.18
CA THR A 22 -3.65 -4.00 -24.50
C THR A 22 -4.35 -4.72 -23.34
N THR A 23 -5.64 -4.46 -23.18
CA THR A 23 -6.48 -5.04 -22.12
C THR A 23 -6.80 -6.53 -22.32
N THR A 24 -6.48 -7.07 -23.49
CA THR A 24 -6.62 -8.50 -23.84
C THR A 24 -5.67 -9.40 -23.08
N TYR A 25 -4.60 -8.84 -22.49
CA TYR A 25 -3.62 -9.59 -21.72
C TYR A 25 -3.67 -9.20 -20.24
N LEU A 26 -3.43 -10.19 -19.39
CA LEU A 26 -3.15 -10.03 -17.98
C LEU A 26 -1.64 -9.97 -17.78
N SER A 27 -1.13 -8.89 -17.19
CA SER A 27 0.29 -8.73 -16.88
C SER A 27 0.53 -8.96 -15.39
N LEU A 28 1.16 -10.08 -15.06
CA LEU A 28 1.51 -10.45 -13.69
C LEU A 28 2.95 -10.02 -13.40
N PRO A 29 3.20 -9.20 -12.37
CA PRO A 29 4.55 -8.79 -12.01
C PRO A 29 5.38 -9.96 -11.46
N ILE A 30 6.66 -9.97 -11.80
CA ILE A 30 7.66 -10.92 -11.34
C ILE A 30 9.00 -10.20 -11.10
N ASP A 31 9.94 -10.85 -10.42
CA ASP A 31 11.24 -10.25 -10.02
C ASP A 31 11.96 -9.47 -11.13
N ASP A 32 11.87 -9.93 -12.39
CA ASP A 32 12.57 -9.35 -13.52
C ASP A 32 11.64 -8.92 -14.68
N GLY A 33 10.47 -8.37 -14.33
CA GLY A 33 9.53 -7.78 -15.27
C GLY A 33 8.10 -8.28 -15.07
N TYR A 34 7.51 -8.80 -16.14
CA TYR A 34 6.12 -9.23 -16.19
C TYR A 34 6.01 -10.60 -16.87
N PHE A 35 5.16 -11.44 -16.31
CA PHE A 35 4.61 -12.62 -16.96
C PHE A 35 3.24 -12.27 -17.55
N ILE A 36 3.14 -12.33 -18.88
CA ILE A 36 1.98 -11.88 -19.63
C ILE A 36 1.20 -13.10 -20.13
N ILE A 37 -0.10 -13.14 -19.86
CA ILE A 37 -1.00 -14.23 -20.27
C ILE A 37 -2.19 -13.61 -21.01
N GLU A 38 -2.65 -14.24 -22.08
CA GLU A 38 -3.86 -13.80 -22.76
C GLU A 38 -5.10 -14.15 -21.93
N LYS A 39 -5.98 -13.18 -21.67
CA LYS A 39 -7.17 -13.39 -20.83
C LYS A 39 -8.12 -14.44 -21.41
N ALA A 40 -8.18 -14.57 -22.74
CA ALA A 40 -9.01 -15.58 -23.40
C ALA A 40 -8.60 -17.02 -23.06
N GLN A 41 -7.39 -17.24 -22.54
CA GLN A 41 -6.89 -18.55 -22.14
C GLN A 41 -7.14 -18.86 -20.66
N LEU A 42 -7.76 -17.92 -19.92
CA LEU A 42 -8.02 -18.04 -18.50
C LEU A 42 -9.53 -18.00 -18.26
N THR A 43 -10.02 -18.91 -17.42
CA THR A 43 -11.37 -18.78 -16.87
C THR A 43 -11.49 -17.53 -16.01
N THR A 44 -12.72 -17.06 -15.80
CA THR A 44 -12.99 -15.90 -14.94
C THR A 44 -12.43 -16.10 -13.53
N GLU A 45 -12.52 -17.32 -13.02
CA GLU A 45 -12.04 -17.75 -11.70
C GLU A 45 -10.51 -17.74 -11.65
N GLU A 46 -9.82 -18.24 -12.69
CA GLU A 46 -8.36 -18.19 -12.77
C GLU A 46 -7.84 -16.76 -12.90
N GLN A 47 -8.50 -15.91 -13.69
CA GLN A 47 -8.14 -14.49 -13.75
C GLN A 47 -8.25 -13.86 -12.37
N LYS A 48 -9.38 -14.07 -11.68
CA LYS A 48 -9.60 -13.55 -10.34
C LYS A 48 -8.57 -14.09 -9.34
N LEU A 49 -8.23 -15.38 -9.42
CA LEU A 49 -7.22 -16.03 -8.60
C LEU A 49 -5.84 -15.39 -8.82
N LEU A 50 -5.38 -15.33 -10.06
CA LEU A 50 -4.08 -14.78 -10.42
C LEU A 50 -3.98 -13.30 -10.06
N GLU A 51 -5.03 -12.52 -10.35
CA GLU A 51 -5.11 -11.12 -9.95
C GLU A 51 -5.05 -10.96 -8.42
N THR A 52 -5.71 -11.86 -7.67
CA THR A 52 -5.64 -11.85 -6.19
C THR A 52 -4.21 -12.11 -5.72
N PHE A 53 -3.56 -13.17 -6.19
CA PHE A 53 -2.24 -13.56 -5.69
C PHE A 53 -1.09 -12.67 -6.16
N PHE A 54 -1.14 -12.18 -7.40
CA PHE A 54 -0.02 -11.45 -8.00
C PHE A 54 -0.17 -9.93 -7.92
N LEU A 55 -1.39 -9.45 -7.78
CA LEU A 55 -1.63 -8.02 -7.72
C LEU A 55 -1.85 -7.55 -6.28
N GLN A 56 -2.11 -8.40 -5.30
CA GLN A 56 -2.28 -7.93 -3.90
C GLN A 56 -1.06 -7.19 -3.33
N GLU A 57 0.16 -7.42 -3.85
CA GLU A 57 1.37 -6.82 -3.27
C GLU A 57 2.41 -6.38 -4.31
N ASN A 58 2.00 -5.69 -5.37
CA ASN A 58 2.95 -5.07 -6.31
C ASN A 58 2.80 -3.55 -6.37
N PRO A 59 3.89 -2.75 -6.41
CA PRO A 59 3.85 -1.31 -6.67
C PRO A 59 2.98 -0.88 -7.86
N ALA A 60 2.75 -1.74 -8.87
CA ALA A 60 1.82 -1.43 -9.96
C ALA A 60 0.32 -1.47 -9.56
N ASN A 61 -0.07 -2.25 -8.55
CA ASN A 61 -1.44 -2.25 -8.03
C ASN A 61 -1.66 -1.16 -6.97
N LEU A 62 -0.60 -0.80 -6.22
CA LEU A 62 -0.61 0.41 -5.39
C LEU A 62 -1.04 1.63 -6.21
N GLN A 63 -0.51 1.75 -7.43
CA GLN A 63 -0.87 2.80 -8.38
C GLN A 63 -2.34 2.74 -8.84
N LEU A 64 -2.94 1.57 -8.93
CA LEU A 64 -4.32 1.44 -9.40
C LEU A 64 -5.35 1.61 -8.27
N ARG A 65 -4.95 1.33 -7.01
CA ARG A 65 -5.84 1.33 -5.85
C ARG A 65 -5.78 2.58 -4.98
N HIS A 66 -4.61 3.22 -4.87
CA HIS A 66 -4.37 4.26 -3.88
C HIS A 66 -4.07 5.60 -4.55
N ASN A 67 -5.07 6.48 -4.62
CA ASN A 67 -4.89 7.83 -5.19
C ASN A 67 -3.80 8.62 -4.45
N TRP A 68 -3.68 8.40 -3.14
CA TRP A 68 -2.65 9.04 -2.32
C TRP A 68 -1.25 8.55 -2.65
N TYR A 69 -1.08 7.28 -3.00
CA TYR A 69 0.20 6.78 -3.50
C TYR A 69 0.63 7.52 -4.77
N ASN A 70 -0.27 7.66 -5.75
CA ASN A 70 -0.01 8.38 -6.99
C ASN A 70 0.35 9.86 -6.75
N TYR A 71 -0.34 10.50 -5.81
CA TYR A 71 -0.09 11.90 -5.49
C TYR A 71 1.28 12.12 -4.82
N LEU A 72 1.59 11.32 -3.81
CA LEU A 72 2.80 11.49 -3.00
C LEU A 72 4.08 11.11 -3.76
N PHE A 73 4.04 10.00 -4.52
CA PHE A 73 5.24 9.42 -5.11
C PHE A 73 5.39 9.67 -6.61
N ARG A 74 4.30 10.00 -7.31
CA ARG A 74 4.31 10.22 -8.76
C ARG A 74 3.89 11.63 -9.17
N HIS A 75 3.55 12.48 -8.19
CA HIS A 75 3.10 13.85 -8.42
C HIS A 75 1.91 13.96 -9.38
N LEU A 76 1.06 12.92 -9.42
CA LEU A 76 -0.20 12.95 -10.16
C LEU A 76 -1.25 13.69 -9.34
N PRO A 77 -2.13 14.50 -9.95
CA PRO A 77 -3.11 15.30 -9.20
C PRO A 77 -4.08 14.41 -8.41
N LEU A 78 -4.38 14.81 -7.16
CA LEU A 78 -5.53 14.28 -6.41
C LEU A 78 -6.79 14.75 -7.12
N SER A 79 -7.56 13.81 -7.67
CA SER A 79 -8.71 14.12 -8.52
C SER A 79 -9.93 14.61 -7.74
N LYS A 80 -10.00 14.42 -6.41
CA LYS A 80 -11.18 14.77 -5.58
C LYS A 80 -10.91 15.22 -4.13
N ASP A 81 -9.70 15.13 -3.60
CA ASP A 81 -9.42 15.33 -2.16
C ASP A 81 -8.70 16.64 -1.86
N GLU A 82 -9.32 17.77 -2.18
CA GLU A 82 -8.89 19.05 -1.61
C GLU A 82 -9.29 19.12 -0.13
N GLY A 83 -8.32 19.36 0.74
CA GLY A 83 -8.56 19.38 2.18
C GLY A 83 -7.29 19.44 3.00
N VAL A 84 -7.45 19.29 4.32
CA VAL A 84 -6.34 19.24 5.27
C VAL A 84 -6.17 17.81 5.73
N PHE A 85 -4.96 17.27 5.61
CA PHE A 85 -4.64 15.87 5.91
C PHE A 85 -3.34 15.78 6.69
N ARG A 86 -3.17 14.70 7.47
CA ARG A 86 -1.87 14.26 7.97
C ARG A 86 -1.55 12.87 7.46
N ILE A 87 -0.28 12.52 7.46
CA ILE A 87 0.19 11.16 7.20
C ILE A 87 0.78 10.60 8.48
N LEU A 88 0.31 9.42 8.89
CA LEU A 88 0.98 8.60 9.87
C LEU A 88 1.85 7.61 9.11
N GLN A 89 3.15 7.64 9.35
CA GLN A 89 4.11 6.70 8.77
C GLN A 89 4.37 5.63 9.82
N PHE A 90 4.16 4.36 9.48
CA PHE A 90 4.38 3.27 10.42
C PHE A 90 5.46 2.31 9.92
N HIS A 91 6.14 1.69 10.87
CA HIS A 91 7.09 0.60 10.68
C HIS A 91 6.75 -0.54 11.65
N LEU A 92 6.62 -1.76 11.14
CA LEU A 92 6.33 -2.95 11.93
C LEU A 92 7.63 -3.72 12.22
N GLU A 93 8.01 -3.76 13.49
CA GLU A 93 9.08 -4.62 13.99
C GLU A 93 8.52 -6.03 14.23
N LYS A 94 9.20 -7.05 13.67
CA LYS A 94 8.84 -8.48 13.73
C LYS A 94 7.51 -8.80 13.04
N THR A 95 7.59 -9.05 11.74
CA THR A 95 6.44 -9.42 10.90
C THR A 95 6.31 -10.93 10.66
N ASP A 96 7.04 -11.76 11.40
CA ASP A 96 6.98 -13.22 11.24
C ASP A 96 5.54 -13.68 11.45
N HIS A 97 4.89 -14.12 10.36
CA HIS A 97 3.50 -14.56 10.29
C HIS A 97 2.41 -13.48 10.41
N LEU A 98 2.75 -12.19 10.26
CA LEU A 98 1.71 -11.14 10.23
C LEU A 98 0.79 -11.31 9.01
N GLN A 99 -0.50 -11.47 9.27
CA GLN A 99 -1.53 -11.40 8.24
C GLN A 99 -1.87 -9.92 7.95
N LYS A 100 -1.17 -9.29 7.00
CA LYS A 100 -1.34 -7.86 6.68
C LYS A 100 -2.80 -7.47 6.43
N SER A 101 -3.57 -8.30 5.76
CA SER A 101 -4.99 -8.02 5.51
C SER A 101 -5.82 -7.91 6.79
N GLU A 102 -5.54 -8.73 7.80
CA GLU A 102 -6.22 -8.65 9.10
C GLU A 102 -5.80 -7.40 9.87
N TRP A 103 -4.50 -7.06 9.82
CA TRP A 103 -3.98 -5.84 10.42
C TRP A 103 -4.57 -4.58 9.76
N GLU A 104 -4.68 -4.55 8.43
CA GLU A 104 -5.34 -3.45 7.72
C GLU A 104 -6.82 -3.32 8.10
N ILE A 105 -7.55 -4.43 8.24
CA ILE A 105 -8.95 -4.41 8.69
C ILE A 105 -9.04 -3.85 10.12
N ALA A 106 -8.13 -4.26 11.01
CA ALA A 106 -8.08 -3.75 12.38
C ALA A 106 -7.82 -2.24 12.42
N ILE A 107 -6.84 -1.75 11.67
CA ILE A 107 -6.58 -0.31 11.52
C ILE A 107 -7.81 0.42 10.99
N ARG A 108 -8.43 -0.04 9.90
CA ARG A 108 -9.62 0.62 9.33
C ARG A 108 -10.81 0.64 10.28
N THR A 109 -10.90 -0.35 11.17
CA THR A 109 -11.92 -0.41 12.23
C THR A 109 -11.63 0.60 13.34
N MET A 110 -10.36 0.75 13.74
CA MET A 110 -9.94 1.70 14.77
C MET A 110 -9.86 3.15 14.25
N PHE A 111 -9.71 3.37 12.94
CA PHE A 111 -9.59 4.69 12.31
C PHE A 111 -10.80 4.98 11.41
N PRO A 112 -11.94 5.43 11.95
CA PRO A 112 -13.19 5.57 11.19
C PRO A 112 -13.13 6.65 10.09
N THR A 113 -12.15 7.55 10.16
CA THR A 113 -11.96 8.65 9.22
C THR A 113 -10.82 8.41 8.23
N VAL A 114 -10.17 7.24 8.25
CA VAL A 114 -9.05 6.94 7.35
C VAL A 114 -9.47 7.11 5.89
N THR A 115 -8.76 7.98 5.17
CA THR A 115 -9.02 8.21 3.75
C THR A 115 -8.30 7.19 2.90
N ASP A 116 -7.07 6.84 3.28
CA ASP A 116 -6.29 5.84 2.60
C ASP A 116 -5.35 5.13 3.57
N LEU A 117 -5.02 3.88 3.28
CA LEU A 117 -4.10 3.05 4.04
C LEU A 117 -3.46 2.08 3.05
N PHE A 118 -2.13 2.04 3.03
CA PHE A 118 -1.39 1.12 2.19
C PHE A 118 0.04 0.88 2.70
N PHE A 119 0.54 -0.31 2.42
CA PHE A 119 1.93 -0.68 2.65
C PHE A 119 2.82 -0.21 1.49
N LEU A 120 4.01 0.30 1.82
CA LEU A 120 5.06 0.63 0.85
C LEU A 120 5.97 -0.57 0.57
N ASN A 121 6.12 -1.44 1.57
CA ASN A 121 6.86 -2.71 1.52
C ASN A 121 6.32 -3.65 2.62
N GLU A 122 7.06 -4.71 2.97
CA GLU A 122 6.64 -5.68 3.98
C GLU A 122 6.40 -5.11 5.39
N THR A 123 7.13 -4.06 5.77
CA THR A 123 7.19 -3.55 7.15
C THR A 123 6.73 -2.10 7.26
N ASP A 124 6.84 -1.32 6.20
CA ASP A 124 6.54 0.11 6.19
C ASP A 124 5.24 0.41 5.46
N GLY A 125 4.47 1.37 5.96
CA GLY A 125 3.27 1.85 5.29
C GLY A 125 2.81 3.21 5.78
N LEU A 126 1.73 3.68 5.15
CA LEU A 126 1.17 5.00 5.36
C LEU A 126 -0.31 4.91 5.70
N ILE A 127 -0.74 5.72 6.67
CA ILE A 127 -2.15 6.00 6.97
C ILE A 127 -2.41 7.47 6.66
N ILE A 128 -3.40 7.71 5.82
CA ILE A 128 -3.78 9.06 5.40
C ILE A 128 -5.06 9.41 6.14
N GLU A 129 -4.98 10.45 6.98
CA GLU A 129 -6.08 10.88 7.82
C GLU A 129 -6.48 12.33 7.50
N PRO A 130 -7.77 12.59 7.23
CA PRO A 130 -8.28 13.93 7.04
C PRO A 130 -8.45 14.63 8.40
N PHE A 131 -8.22 15.93 8.43
CA PHE A 131 -8.53 16.74 9.61
C PHE A 131 -10.05 16.76 9.85
N LYS A 132 -10.48 16.18 10.97
CA LYS A 132 -11.86 16.18 11.46
C LYS A 132 -11.89 16.66 12.91
N LYS A 133 -13.05 17.13 13.38
CA LYS A 133 -13.20 17.60 14.77
C LYS A 133 -12.86 16.53 15.83
N ASN A 134 -12.98 15.27 15.47
CA ASN A 134 -12.75 14.09 16.30
C ASN A 134 -11.52 13.28 15.84
N HIS A 135 -10.51 13.94 15.25
CA HIS A 135 -9.24 13.26 14.96
C HIS A 135 -8.56 12.84 16.27
N TYR A 136 -7.83 11.73 16.22
CA TYR A 136 -7.14 11.23 17.41
C TYR A 136 -6.00 12.15 17.84
N SER A 137 -5.96 12.44 19.13
CA SER A 137 -4.80 13.01 19.82
C SER A 137 -3.63 12.03 19.80
N LEU A 138 -2.41 12.53 20.09
CA LEU A 138 -1.22 11.69 20.13
C LEU A 138 -1.35 10.53 21.13
N LYS A 139 -1.97 10.78 22.28
CA LYS A 139 -2.20 9.76 23.31
C LYS A 139 -3.19 8.69 22.84
N GLU A 140 -4.28 9.08 22.19
CA GLU A 140 -5.24 8.10 21.65
C GLU A 140 -4.61 7.26 20.54
N LEU A 141 -3.76 7.85 19.69
CA LEU A 141 -3.00 7.10 18.70
C LEU A 141 -2.06 6.08 19.37
N GLU A 142 -1.33 6.50 20.40
CA GLU A 142 -0.46 5.61 21.17
C GLU A 142 -1.25 4.43 21.77
N ASP A 143 -2.38 4.71 22.42
CA ASP A 143 -3.25 3.67 23.00
C ASP A 143 -3.80 2.69 21.93
N ILE A 144 -4.16 3.20 20.74
CA ILE A 144 -4.59 2.38 19.60
C ILE A 144 -3.47 1.45 19.14
N PHE A 145 -2.27 1.98 18.87
CA PHE A 145 -1.16 1.17 18.39
C PHE A 145 -0.66 0.19 19.45
N LEU A 146 -0.68 0.54 20.74
CA LEU A 146 -0.40 -0.41 21.82
C LEU A 146 -1.40 -1.58 21.83
N THR A 147 -2.67 -1.31 21.59
CA THR A 147 -3.70 -2.36 21.50
C THR A 147 -3.44 -3.29 20.32
N LEU A 148 -3.15 -2.73 19.14
CA LEU A 148 -2.81 -3.50 17.94
C LEU A 148 -1.54 -4.32 18.11
N ASP A 149 -0.50 -3.74 18.72
CA ASP A 149 0.76 -4.42 19.01
C ASP A 149 0.53 -5.66 19.90
N MET A 150 -0.36 -5.55 20.90
CA MET A 150 -0.75 -6.68 21.75
C MET A 150 -1.54 -7.75 20.98
N ASP A 151 -2.54 -7.34 20.19
CA ASP A 151 -3.42 -8.26 19.46
C ASP A 151 -2.67 -9.05 18.38
N PHE A 152 -1.69 -8.42 17.72
CA PHE A 152 -0.90 -9.01 16.64
C PHE A 152 0.48 -9.49 17.08
N ASN A 153 0.82 -9.37 18.36
CA ASN A 153 2.12 -9.73 18.94
C ASN A 153 3.32 -9.17 18.14
N LEU A 154 3.23 -7.90 17.80
CA LEU A 154 4.25 -7.15 17.05
C LEU A 154 4.62 -5.86 17.79
N LYS A 155 5.52 -5.07 17.23
CA LYS A 155 5.79 -3.71 17.71
C LYS A 155 5.70 -2.71 16.56
N THR A 156 4.98 -1.63 16.76
CA THR A 156 4.82 -0.58 15.75
C THR A 156 5.59 0.68 16.15
N LEU A 157 6.42 1.20 15.26
CA LEU A 157 6.94 2.56 15.34
C LEU A 157 6.11 3.46 14.44
N VAL A 158 5.57 4.55 14.99
CA VAL A 158 4.73 5.49 14.23
C VAL A 158 5.29 6.89 14.32
N PHE A 159 5.51 7.50 13.16
CA PHE A 159 5.68 8.95 13.04
C PHE A 159 4.34 9.59 12.72
N VAL A 160 3.90 10.49 13.60
CA VAL A 160 2.65 11.24 13.43
C VAL A 160 2.99 12.58 12.76
N GLY A 161 2.67 12.69 11.47
CA GLY A 161 2.85 13.91 10.71
C GLY A 161 1.90 15.03 11.13
N SER A 162 2.22 16.24 10.68
CA SER A 162 1.38 17.41 10.90
C SER A 162 0.22 17.47 9.89
N PHE A 163 -0.83 18.20 10.26
CA PHE A 163 -1.93 18.47 9.36
C PHE A 163 -1.58 19.59 8.38
N PHE A 164 -1.56 19.27 7.09
CA PHE A 164 -1.28 20.22 6.02
C PHE A 164 -2.41 20.26 4.98
N PRO A 165 -2.71 21.43 4.40
CA PRO A 165 -3.62 21.51 3.26
C PRO A 165 -2.96 20.93 2.00
N THR A 166 -3.71 20.18 1.19
CA THR A 166 -3.22 19.62 -0.09
C THR A 166 -2.83 20.69 -1.11
N THR A 167 -3.26 21.93 -0.90
CA THR A 167 -2.85 23.10 -1.70
C THR A 167 -1.41 23.59 -1.41
N MET A 168 -0.80 23.20 -0.29
CA MET A 168 0.53 23.66 0.14
C MET A 168 1.63 22.66 -0.20
N ASN A 169 1.86 22.40 -1.50
CA ASN A 169 2.88 21.46 -2.01
C ASN A 169 3.08 20.22 -1.11
N PHE A 170 1.97 19.56 -0.78
CA PHE A 170 1.91 18.51 0.23
C PHE A 170 2.92 17.36 0.02
N PRO A 171 3.23 16.90 -1.22
CA PRO A 171 4.26 15.88 -1.42
C PRO A 171 5.66 16.32 -0.96
N LEU A 172 5.98 17.61 -1.02
CA LEU A 172 7.26 18.13 -0.52
C LEU A 172 7.30 18.07 1.01
N LEU A 173 6.25 18.53 1.68
CA LEU A 173 6.14 18.49 3.15
C LEU A 173 6.20 17.05 3.67
N PHE A 174 5.48 16.13 3.02
CA PHE A 174 5.55 14.70 3.33
C PHE A 174 6.98 14.16 3.16
N LYS A 175 7.68 14.53 2.09
CA LYS A 175 9.06 14.07 1.86
C LYS A 175 10.02 14.54 2.96
N GLU A 176 9.85 15.76 3.47
CA GLU A 176 10.63 16.26 4.60
C GLU A 176 10.36 15.43 5.86
N GLU A 177 9.08 15.19 6.21
CA GLU A 177 8.69 14.34 7.33
C GLU A 177 9.23 12.91 7.20
N GLN A 178 9.15 12.32 6.00
CA GLN A 178 9.67 10.99 5.69
C GLN A 178 11.18 10.88 5.92
N GLN A 179 11.95 11.91 5.55
CA GLN A 179 13.40 11.95 5.82
C GLN A 179 13.71 12.01 7.32
N PHE A 180 12.87 12.63 8.15
CA PHE A 180 13.03 12.60 9.60
C PHE A 180 12.72 11.21 10.18
N PHE A 181 11.65 10.57 9.72
CA PHE A 181 11.28 9.23 10.20
C PHE A 181 12.35 8.19 9.86
N GLN A 182 12.80 8.16 8.60
CA GLN A 182 13.82 7.21 8.15
C GLN A 182 15.14 7.38 8.93
N ARG A 183 15.56 8.61 9.23
CA ARG A 183 16.79 8.86 10.01
C ARG A 183 16.75 8.39 11.47
N ARG A 184 15.58 8.09 12.03
CA ARG A 184 15.45 7.56 13.40
C ARG A 184 15.31 6.05 13.46
N ASN A 185 15.01 5.40 12.33
CA ASN A 185 14.85 3.94 12.23
C ASN A 185 16.13 3.22 11.75
N TYR A 186 17.20 3.96 11.45
CA TYR A 186 18.56 3.48 11.14
C TYR A 186 19.57 4.14 12.07
#